data_AF-A0A0F9Z2Z1-F1
#
_entry.id   AF-A0A0F9Z2Z1-F1
#
_cell.length_a   1.000
_cell.length_b   1.000
_cell.length_c   1.000
_cell.angle_alpha   90.00
_cell.angle_beta   90.00
_cell.angle_gamma   90.00
#
_symmetry.space_group_name_H-M   'P 1'
#
loop_
_entity.id
_entity.type
_entity.pdbx_description
1 polymer ?
#
loop_
_entity_poly.entity_id
_entity_poly.type
_entity_poly.pdbx_seq_one_letter_code
_entity_poly.pdbx_strand_id
1 'polypeptide(L)'
;MPLTHLNGMRRPGRQFLHVFCLAAGMLLPAAATASVDSPFTDDRSPAEPGLTTSSLATQVEHLNILRERVAMLQSRQGLYHPGLLNAMNGLSEALISVGELREANNIVEQQIQILRVNDGLYTDGQIALVHRQLSIMAAQQNWVGMQDRLVYLSWLLERSNTLSDSEKINNIKVMRDWTRLLLSRGPRQQEAAYLFQLRDMEESALALARQTTTEPAVMQGLIYDHALAELNIALGIIDGSDTSQQLINRTQGLQTNNLRAPQRMTSVQDIEATYGARTSTVVERAHRTAMMRHFVLIKELESTLLPPTDQEAGDLTSTDPEAAAMLQLYLGDSVLLRQQYELRIGAMAGPDRGQSSTGSAHSYYQSAWELFLQAGYSSEQLNARFSCPALLPLPTFSSRLEDSSNDCEIVAGNRVELPATALVQDGIPGLRYQAMPGNSLMSQAAGISATINFNIGVNGQAARTRVMSAEPDSTSARIRGRDGLHDLQFRPALRDGKAVSTENASMTVFCLEPG
;
A
#
# COMPACT_ATOMS: atom_id res chain seq x y z
N MET A 1 -22.24 11.19 65.88
CA MET A 1 -22.96 10.09 66.56
C MET A 1 -23.59 9.20 65.51
N PRO A 2 -23.50 7.86 65.59
CA PRO A 2 -22.29 7.02 65.75
C PRO A 2 -22.12 6.10 64.50
N LEU A 3 -20.89 5.72 64.10
CA LEU A 3 -20.15 4.46 64.41
C LEU A 3 -20.90 3.20 63.90
N THR A 4 -20.31 2.20 63.21
CA THR A 4 -19.02 1.54 63.43
C THR A 4 -18.73 0.48 62.34
N HIS A 5 -17.46 0.42 61.91
CA HIS A 5 -16.57 -0.72 61.59
C HIS A 5 -17.06 -2.09 61.07
N LEU A 6 -16.42 -2.56 59.98
CA LEU A 6 -15.42 -3.67 59.94
C LEU A 6 -14.98 -3.89 58.46
N ASN A 7 -13.76 -3.50 58.07
CA ASN A 7 -12.54 -4.31 57.97
C ASN A 7 -12.58 -5.50 56.98
N GLY A 8 -11.58 -5.55 56.08
CA GLY A 8 -10.92 -6.82 55.75
C GLY A 8 -10.70 -7.16 54.26
N MET A 9 -9.54 -6.74 53.73
CA MET A 9 -8.62 -7.48 52.84
C MET A 9 -9.17 -8.51 51.82
N ARG A 10 -8.85 -8.32 50.53
CA ARG A 10 -7.83 -9.10 49.76
C ARG A 10 -8.00 -8.88 48.25
N ARG A 11 -6.92 -8.44 47.60
CA ARG A 11 -6.71 -8.59 46.15
C ARG A 11 -6.53 -10.07 45.80
N PRO A 12 -7.00 -10.48 44.62
CA PRO A 12 -6.14 -11.19 43.66
C PRO A 12 -6.28 -10.53 42.27
N GLY A 13 -5.25 -10.33 41.45
CA GLY A 13 -4.05 -11.12 41.26
C GLY A 13 -4.32 -12.30 40.32
N ARG A 14 -4.56 -12.04 39.03
CA ARG A 14 -4.59 -13.05 37.94
C ARG A 14 -4.09 -12.37 36.66
N GLN A 15 -2.78 -12.40 36.40
CA GLN A 15 -2.01 -13.47 35.76
C GLN A 15 -2.41 -13.71 34.30
N PHE A 16 -1.67 -13.00 33.43
CA PHE A 16 -1.48 -13.30 32.02
C PHE A 16 -0.85 -14.69 31.88
N LEU A 17 -1.47 -15.56 31.08
CA LEU A 17 -0.85 -16.80 30.63
C LEU A 17 -0.17 -16.52 29.28
N HIS A 18 1.13 -16.22 29.33
CA HIS A 18 2.00 -16.38 28.18
C HIS A 18 2.43 -17.85 28.12
N VAL A 19 2.09 -18.54 27.05
CA VAL A 19 2.69 -19.83 26.70
C VAL A 19 3.96 -19.54 25.90
N PHE A 20 5.11 -19.63 26.57
CA PHE A 20 6.44 -19.70 25.98
C PHE A 20 6.83 -21.18 25.91
N CYS A 21 7.07 -21.71 24.70
CA CYS A 21 7.75 -22.99 24.54
C CYS A 21 9.26 -22.74 24.43
N LEU A 22 9.99 -23.30 25.39
CA LEU A 22 11.44 -23.44 25.44
C LEU A 22 11.92 -24.49 24.42
N ALA A 23 12.97 -24.17 23.69
CA ALA A 23 13.97 -25.16 23.26
C ALA A 23 15.36 -24.52 23.38
N ALA A 24 16.14 -25.05 24.31
CA ALA A 24 17.53 -24.71 24.56
C ALA A 24 18.45 -25.76 23.93
N GLY A 25 19.66 -25.35 23.51
CA GLY A 25 20.78 -26.28 23.30
C GLY A 25 21.79 -25.84 22.22
N MET A 26 22.79 -25.06 22.63
CA MET A 26 24.00 -24.71 21.86
C MET A 26 24.96 -25.91 21.68
N LEU A 27 25.69 -25.98 20.55
CA LEU A 27 27.18 -25.92 20.43
C LEU A 27 27.72 -26.55 19.11
N LEU A 28 28.52 -25.75 18.38
CA LEU A 28 29.43 -26.06 17.25
C LEU A 28 30.79 -26.65 17.76
N PRO A 29 31.85 -26.93 16.93
CA PRO A 29 31.96 -27.49 15.55
C PRO A 29 33.15 -28.48 15.33
N ALA A 30 33.32 -28.91 14.05
CA ALA A 30 34.58 -29.02 13.28
C ALA A 30 35.26 -30.39 12.98
N ALA A 31 35.20 -30.72 11.67
CA ALA A 31 36.31 -31.02 10.74
C ALA A 31 36.97 -32.42 10.62
N ALA A 32 37.03 -32.84 9.33
CA ALA A 32 38.16 -33.45 8.60
C ALA A 32 38.15 -34.97 8.27
N THR A 33 37.83 -35.24 6.99
CA THR A 33 38.52 -36.09 5.98
C THR A 33 38.95 -37.53 6.31
N ALA A 34 38.44 -38.50 5.52
CA ALA A 34 39.25 -39.37 4.65
C ALA A 34 38.36 -40.30 3.79
N SER A 35 38.71 -40.38 2.50
CA SER A 35 38.22 -41.28 1.46
C SER A 35 38.80 -42.68 1.57
N VAL A 36 38.04 -43.75 1.28
CA VAL A 36 38.48 -44.96 0.54
C VAL A 36 37.25 -45.71 -0.02
N ASP A 37 37.29 -45.94 -1.34
CA ASP A 37 36.75 -46.99 -2.22
C ASP A 37 35.53 -47.88 -1.82
N SER A 38 34.58 -47.90 -2.75
CA SER A 38 33.50 -48.90 -2.93
C SER A 38 34.05 -50.30 -3.25
N PRO A 39 33.27 -51.39 -3.05
CA PRO A 39 32.34 -51.79 -4.11
C PRO A 39 31.00 -52.37 -3.63
N PHE A 40 29.95 -52.00 -4.38
CA PHE A 40 28.78 -52.82 -4.76
C PHE A 40 28.23 -53.83 -3.72
N THR A 41 27.18 -53.45 -3.00
CA THR A 41 26.08 -54.37 -2.64
C THR A 41 24.76 -53.61 -2.55
N ASP A 42 23.81 -54.11 -3.35
CA ASP A 42 22.36 -53.97 -3.38
C ASP A 42 21.71 -53.27 -2.15
N ASP A 43 21.26 -52.02 -2.32
CA ASP A 43 20.35 -51.35 -1.36
C ASP A 43 19.08 -50.88 -2.09
N ARG A 44 18.10 -51.76 -2.15
CA ARG A 44 16.69 -51.36 -2.27
C ARG A 44 16.28 -50.74 -0.93
N SER A 45 16.57 -49.46 -0.77
CA SER A 45 15.93 -48.66 0.28
C SER A 45 14.50 -48.30 -0.18
N PRO A 46 13.45 -48.66 0.58
CA PRO A 46 12.08 -48.34 0.25
C PRO A 46 11.85 -46.84 0.45
N ALA A 47 11.10 -46.24 -0.47
CA ALA A 47 10.59 -44.89 -0.37
C ALA A 47 10.03 -44.60 1.03
N GLU A 48 10.34 -43.42 1.56
CA GLU A 48 9.50 -42.78 2.58
C GLU A 48 8.25 -42.19 1.90
N PRO A 49 7.04 -42.68 2.25
CA PRO A 49 5.88 -41.80 2.28
C PRO A 49 5.08 -42.07 3.57
N GLY A 50 5.13 -41.16 4.54
CA GLY A 50 4.40 -41.38 5.80
C GLY A 50 3.83 -40.15 6.52
N LEU A 51 4.30 -38.93 6.24
CA LEU A 51 3.99 -37.77 7.10
C LEU A 51 2.95 -36.78 6.55
N THR A 52 2.41 -36.96 5.34
CA THR A 52 1.46 -36.01 4.71
C THR A 52 0.02 -36.51 4.60
N THR A 53 -0.20 -37.83 4.57
CA THR A 53 -1.54 -38.42 4.35
C THR A 53 -2.42 -38.40 5.60
N SER A 54 -1.82 -38.55 6.79
CA SER A 54 -2.55 -38.55 8.06
C SER A 54 -3.12 -37.17 8.42
N SER A 55 -2.43 -36.08 8.09
CA SER A 55 -2.89 -34.71 8.41
C SER A 55 -4.04 -34.28 7.50
N LEU A 56 -3.96 -34.58 6.21
CA LEU A 56 -5.04 -34.30 5.25
C LEU A 56 -6.32 -35.07 5.59
N ALA A 57 -6.21 -36.37 5.93
CA ALA A 57 -7.34 -37.18 6.33
C ALA A 57 -8.05 -36.61 7.58
N THR A 58 -7.28 -36.14 8.58
CA THR A 58 -7.86 -35.50 9.78
C THR A 58 -8.55 -34.17 9.47
N GLN A 59 -8.03 -33.38 8.52
CA GLN A 59 -8.65 -32.12 8.10
C GLN A 59 -9.98 -32.36 7.37
N VAL A 60 -10.02 -33.34 6.47
CA VAL A 60 -11.23 -33.72 5.74
C VAL A 60 -12.31 -34.22 6.71
N GLU A 61 -11.95 -35.07 7.67
CA GLU A 61 -12.89 -35.55 8.69
C GLU A 61 -13.45 -34.41 9.54
N HIS A 62 -12.58 -33.48 9.98
CA HIS A 62 -13.01 -32.30 10.72
C HIS A 62 -14.01 -31.44 9.91
N LEU A 63 -13.75 -31.22 8.62
CA LEU A 63 -14.68 -30.50 7.74
C LEU A 63 -16.02 -31.21 7.61
N ASN A 64 -16.04 -32.54 7.48
CA ASN A 64 -17.28 -33.30 7.40
C ASN A 64 -18.12 -33.17 8.68
N ILE A 65 -17.49 -33.26 9.85
CA ILE A 65 -18.17 -33.03 11.15
C ILE A 65 -18.81 -31.64 11.19
N LEU A 66 -18.12 -30.61 10.71
CA LEU A 66 -18.66 -29.24 10.67
C LEU A 66 -19.82 -29.10 9.68
N ARG A 67 -19.72 -29.70 8.49
CA ARG A 67 -20.81 -29.74 7.49
C ARG A 67 -22.05 -30.43 8.04
N GLU A 68 -21.90 -31.59 8.67
CA GLU A 68 -23.00 -32.34 9.29
C GLU A 68 -23.66 -31.54 10.41
N ARG A 69 -22.88 -30.85 11.23
CA ARG A 69 -23.40 -29.97 12.28
C ARG A 69 -24.28 -28.86 11.71
N VAL A 70 -23.82 -28.20 10.64
CA VAL A 70 -24.61 -27.16 9.96
C VAL A 70 -25.88 -27.75 9.36
N ALA A 71 -25.79 -28.87 8.64
CA ALA A 71 -26.95 -29.54 8.03
C ALA A 71 -28.00 -29.98 9.07
N MET A 72 -27.56 -30.53 10.21
CA MET A 72 -28.44 -30.91 11.32
C MET A 72 -29.18 -29.70 11.89
N LEU A 73 -28.48 -28.58 12.11
CA LEU A 73 -29.10 -27.36 12.61
C LEU A 73 -30.08 -26.77 11.59
N GLN A 74 -29.74 -26.78 10.30
CA GLN A 74 -30.62 -26.30 9.22
C GLN A 74 -31.92 -27.11 9.16
N SER A 75 -31.83 -28.44 9.29
CA SER A 75 -33.00 -29.32 9.34
C SER A 75 -33.89 -29.07 10.55
N ARG A 76 -33.29 -28.79 11.72
CA ARG A 76 -34.03 -28.60 12.99
C ARG A 76 -34.63 -27.22 13.14
N GLN A 77 -33.94 -26.17 12.70
CA GLN A 77 -34.27 -24.77 12.99
C GLN A 77 -34.79 -24.01 11.76
N GLY A 78 -34.59 -24.56 10.55
CA GLY A 78 -34.88 -23.89 9.29
C GLY A 78 -33.66 -23.17 8.70
N LEU A 79 -33.70 -22.95 7.38
CA LEU A 79 -32.56 -22.47 6.57
C LEU A 79 -32.08 -21.05 6.89
N TYR A 80 -32.95 -20.21 7.48
CA TYR A 80 -32.68 -18.80 7.77
C TYR A 80 -32.63 -18.49 9.27
N HIS A 81 -32.52 -19.50 10.13
CA HIS A 81 -32.53 -19.30 11.57
C HIS A 81 -31.21 -18.67 12.06
N PRO A 82 -31.23 -17.62 12.91
CA PRO A 82 -30.02 -16.93 13.36
C PRO A 82 -29.06 -17.82 14.18
N GLY A 83 -29.59 -18.88 14.80
CA GLY A 83 -28.78 -19.89 15.51
C GLY A 83 -27.77 -20.64 14.63
N LEU A 84 -27.88 -20.56 13.29
CA LEU A 84 -26.93 -21.14 12.35
C LEU A 84 -25.62 -20.37 12.25
N LEU A 85 -25.62 -19.06 12.53
CA LEU A 85 -24.50 -18.16 12.23
C LEU A 85 -23.18 -18.62 12.84
N ASN A 86 -23.19 -19.07 14.10
CA ASN A 86 -22.00 -19.56 14.80
C ASN A 86 -21.45 -20.86 14.19
N ALA A 87 -22.32 -21.83 13.91
CA ALA A 87 -21.89 -23.09 13.28
C ALA A 87 -21.33 -22.87 11.88
N MET A 88 -21.98 -22.00 11.10
CA MET A 88 -21.51 -21.60 9.78
C MET A 88 -20.20 -20.80 9.84
N ASN A 89 -19.98 -20.02 10.91
CA ASN A 89 -18.74 -19.28 11.09
C ASN A 89 -17.56 -20.24 11.23
N GLY A 90 -17.69 -21.23 12.12
CA GLY A 90 -16.67 -22.27 12.29
C GLY A 90 -16.41 -23.08 11.01
N LEU A 91 -17.48 -23.43 10.27
CA LEU A 91 -17.33 -24.11 8.98
C LEU A 91 -16.59 -23.22 7.96
N SER A 92 -16.97 -21.95 7.83
CA SER A 92 -16.32 -21.03 6.87
C SER A 92 -14.83 -20.83 7.17
N GLU A 93 -14.45 -20.69 8.44
CA GLU A 93 -13.05 -20.54 8.86
C GLU A 93 -12.24 -21.81 8.56
N ALA A 94 -12.80 -22.99 8.84
CA ALA A 94 -12.16 -24.25 8.52
C ALA A 94 -11.99 -24.43 6.99
N LEU A 95 -13.02 -24.12 6.20
CA LEU A 95 -12.95 -24.18 4.73
C LEU A 95 -11.88 -23.24 4.17
N ILE A 96 -11.80 -22.01 4.69
CA ILE A 96 -10.75 -21.04 4.33
C ILE A 96 -9.36 -21.62 4.64
N SER A 97 -9.19 -22.23 5.82
CA SER A 97 -7.89 -22.77 6.25
C SER A 97 -7.38 -23.93 5.39
N VAL A 98 -8.29 -24.69 4.78
CA VAL A 98 -7.97 -25.82 3.88
C VAL A 98 -7.91 -25.39 2.41
N GLY A 99 -8.26 -24.14 2.09
CA GLY A 99 -8.24 -23.61 0.73
C GLY A 99 -9.50 -23.92 -0.10
N GLU A 100 -10.57 -24.43 0.52
CA GLU A 100 -11.87 -24.69 -0.12
C GLU A 100 -12.67 -23.38 -0.25
N LEU A 101 -12.08 -22.43 -0.96
CA LEU A 101 -12.53 -21.03 -1.01
C LEU A 101 -13.93 -20.88 -1.63
N ARG A 102 -14.29 -21.72 -2.60
CA ARG A 102 -15.60 -21.64 -3.27
C ARG A 102 -16.73 -21.98 -2.32
N GLU A 103 -16.59 -23.07 -1.58
CA GLU A 103 -17.58 -23.46 -0.57
C GLU A 103 -17.60 -22.45 0.58
N ALA A 104 -16.43 -21.99 1.04
CA ALA A 104 -16.34 -20.95 2.05
C ALA A 104 -17.15 -19.70 1.67
N ASN A 105 -17.01 -19.22 0.42
CA ASN A 105 -17.78 -18.07 -0.05
C ASN A 105 -19.29 -18.33 -0.02
N ASN A 106 -19.74 -19.52 -0.43
CA ASN A 106 -21.16 -19.88 -0.39
C ASN A 106 -21.72 -19.90 1.04
N ILE A 107 -20.95 -20.41 2.00
CA ILE A 107 -21.33 -20.40 3.43
C ILE A 107 -21.45 -18.95 3.93
N VAL A 108 -20.49 -18.08 3.60
CA VAL A 108 -20.53 -16.66 4.00
C VAL A 108 -21.71 -15.91 3.34
N GLU A 109 -22.01 -16.19 2.07
CA GLU A 109 -23.19 -15.66 1.37
C GLU A 109 -24.49 -16.03 2.10
N GLN A 110 -24.61 -17.29 2.54
CA GLN A 110 -25.77 -17.74 3.31
C GLN A 110 -25.84 -17.08 4.69
N GLN A 111 -24.71 -16.83 5.36
CA GLN A 111 -24.69 -16.06 6.61
C GLN A 111 -25.21 -14.63 6.39
N ILE A 112 -24.78 -13.96 5.32
CA ILE A 112 -25.29 -12.63 4.94
C ILE A 112 -26.80 -12.69 4.70
N GLN A 113 -27.29 -13.72 4.01
CA GLN A 113 -28.72 -13.87 3.76
C GLN A 113 -29.52 -14.09 5.06
N ILE A 114 -28.99 -14.84 6.02
CA ILE A 114 -29.59 -14.99 7.35
C ILE A 114 -29.71 -13.62 8.03
N LEU A 115 -28.64 -12.81 8.04
CA LEU A 115 -28.69 -11.47 8.61
C LEU A 115 -29.71 -10.58 7.89
N ARG A 116 -29.77 -10.65 6.56
CA ARG A 116 -30.74 -9.85 5.78
C ARG A 116 -32.19 -10.16 6.11
N VAL A 117 -32.50 -11.44 6.34
CA VAL A 117 -33.86 -11.90 6.65
C VAL A 117 -34.26 -11.53 8.08
N ASN A 118 -33.33 -11.59 9.04
CA ASN A 118 -33.64 -11.40 10.46
C ASN A 118 -33.47 -9.96 10.93
N ASP A 119 -32.42 -9.27 10.46
CA ASP A 119 -32.00 -7.97 10.99
C ASP A 119 -32.21 -6.82 9.98
N GLY A 120 -32.48 -7.15 8.71
CA GLY A 120 -32.77 -6.20 7.64
C GLY A 120 -31.70 -6.13 6.54
N LEU A 121 -32.01 -5.47 5.42
CA LEU A 121 -31.17 -5.49 4.22
C LEU A 121 -29.78 -4.86 4.38
N TYR A 122 -29.64 -3.88 5.28
CA TYR A 122 -28.40 -3.14 5.52
C TYR A 122 -28.14 -3.08 7.02
N THR A 123 -27.22 -3.92 7.50
CA THR A 123 -26.93 -4.07 8.94
C THR A 123 -25.43 -4.18 9.16
N ASP A 124 -24.94 -3.62 10.26
CA ASP A 124 -23.50 -3.62 10.59
C ASP A 124 -22.92 -5.04 10.70
N GLY A 125 -23.71 -6.01 11.15
CA GLY A 125 -23.31 -7.41 11.21
C GLY A 125 -22.88 -8.00 9.86
N GLN A 126 -23.33 -7.43 8.73
CA GLN A 126 -22.93 -7.87 7.40
C GLN A 126 -21.49 -7.43 7.05
N ILE A 127 -20.96 -6.38 7.68
CA ILE A 127 -19.66 -5.78 7.33
C ILE A 127 -18.51 -6.77 7.50
N ALA A 128 -18.44 -7.46 8.64
CA ALA A 128 -17.40 -8.46 8.90
C ALA A 128 -17.45 -9.63 7.90
N LEU A 129 -18.66 -10.04 7.49
CA LEU A 129 -18.86 -11.08 6.49
C LEU A 129 -18.43 -10.61 5.10
N VAL A 130 -18.73 -9.35 4.74
CA VAL A 130 -18.29 -8.74 3.49
C VAL A 130 -16.77 -8.64 3.41
N HIS A 131 -16.09 -8.24 4.50
CA HIS A 131 -14.62 -8.26 4.57
C HIS A 131 -14.04 -9.67 4.36
N ARG A 132 -14.70 -10.69 4.92
CA ARG A 132 -14.31 -12.08 4.69
C ARG A 132 -14.48 -12.48 3.22
N GLN A 133 -15.57 -12.06 2.57
CA GLN A 133 -15.76 -12.32 1.13
C GLN A 133 -14.68 -11.63 0.28
N LEU A 134 -14.30 -10.39 0.59
CA LEU A 134 -13.19 -9.71 -0.10
C LEU A 134 -11.89 -10.52 0.00
N SER A 135 -11.60 -11.07 1.18
CA SER A 135 -10.43 -11.93 1.40
C SER A 135 -10.48 -13.23 0.59
N ILE A 136 -11.65 -13.88 0.55
CA ILE A 136 -11.87 -15.09 -0.24
C ILE A 136 -11.74 -14.79 -1.74
N MET A 137 -12.35 -13.70 -2.22
CA MET A 137 -12.32 -13.29 -3.62
C MET A 137 -10.89 -12.95 -4.09
N ALA A 138 -10.13 -12.22 -3.27
CA ALA A 138 -8.73 -11.93 -3.54
C ALA A 138 -7.89 -13.22 -3.64
N ALA A 139 -8.11 -14.18 -2.73
CA ALA A 139 -7.43 -15.48 -2.77
C ALA A 139 -7.83 -16.33 -3.99
N GLN A 140 -9.06 -16.17 -4.48
CA GLN A 140 -9.55 -16.78 -5.73
C GLN A 140 -9.12 -16.03 -7.00
N GLN A 141 -8.43 -14.89 -6.87
CA GLN A 141 -8.16 -13.96 -7.99
C GLN A 141 -9.43 -13.48 -8.71
N ASN A 142 -10.57 -13.45 -8.00
CA ASN A 142 -11.84 -12.95 -8.52
C ASN A 142 -11.92 -11.43 -8.35
N TRP A 143 -11.13 -10.69 -9.14
CA TRP A 143 -11.00 -9.23 -9.04
C TRP A 143 -12.30 -8.49 -9.37
N VAL A 144 -13.06 -8.97 -10.36
CA VAL A 144 -14.34 -8.36 -10.73
C VAL A 144 -15.36 -8.50 -9.60
N GLY A 145 -15.50 -9.70 -9.04
CA GLY A 145 -16.40 -9.92 -7.91
C GLY A 145 -15.96 -9.15 -6.66
N MET A 146 -14.65 -8.98 -6.45
CA MET A 146 -14.10 -8.16 -5.38
C MET A 146 -14.50 -6.68 -5.55
N GLN A 147 -14.43 -6.14 -6.76
CA GLN A 147 -14.86 -4.77 -7.04
C GLN A 147 -16.35 -4.58 -6.76
N ASP A 148 -17.20 -5.49 -7.25
CA ASP A 148 -18.64 -5.45 -6.98
C ASP A 148 -18.93 -5.48 -5.47
N ARG A 149 -18.15 -6.27 -4.72
CA ARG A 149 -18.30 -6.40 -3.28
C ARG A 149 -17.81 -5.15 -2.52
N LEU A 150 -16.80 -4.43 -3.01
CA LEU A 150 -16.39 -3.13 -2.46
C LEU A 150 -17.47 -2.06 -2.68
N VAL A 151 -18.10 -2.03 -3.86
CA VAL A 151 -19.23 -1.14 -4.12
C VAL A 151 -20.38 -1.47 -3.17
N TYR A 152 -20.68 -2.76 -2.96
CA TYR A 152 -21.69 -3.15 -1.96
C TYR A 152 -21.34 -2.67 -0.55
N LEU A 153 -20.08 -2.77 -0.15
CA LEU A 153 -19.63 -2.31 1.17
C LEU A 153 -19.78 -0.78 1.32
N SER A 154 -19.48 0.01 0.28
CA SER A 154 -19.69 1.46 0.33
C SER A 154 -21.16 1.80 0.61
N TRP A 155 -22.08 1.14 -0.12
CA TRP A 155 -23.52 1.31 0.07
C TRP A 155 -24.02 0.87 1.45
N LEU A 156 -23.37 -0.14 2.05
CA LEU A 156 -23.67 -0.61 3.40
C LEU A 156 -23.24 0.42 4.46
N LEU A 157 -22.05 1.01 4.31
CA LEU A 157 -21.53 2.04 5.22
C LEU A 157 -22.36 3.34 5.15
N GLU A 158 -22.74 3.77 3.95
CA GLU A 158 -23.58 4.96 3.76
C GLU A 158 -24.96 4.84 4.42
N ARG A 159 -25.53 3.62 4.44
CA ARG A 159 -26.85 3.35 5.02
C ARG A 159 -26.80 2.94 6.49
N SER A 160 -25.61 2.72 7.04
CA SER A 160 -25.48 2.40 8.45
C SER A 160 -25.71 3.65 9.29
N ASN A 161 -26.72 3.57 10.15
CA ASN A 161 -27.07 4.60 11.12
C ASN A 161 -26.55 4.30 12.53
N THR A 162 -25.97 3.12 12.72
CA THR A 162 -25.53 2.61 14.04
C THR A 162 -24.02 2.70 14.22
N LEU A 163 -23.26 2.71 13.13
CA LEU A 163 -21.82 2.95 13.19
C LEU A 163 -21.50 4.40 13.54
N SER A 164 -20.54 4.58 14.43
CA SER A 164 -19.90 5.87 14.67
C SER A 164 -19.09 6.32 13.45
N ASP A 165 -18.78 7.62 13.35
CA ASP A 165 -17.94 8.14 12.28
C ASP A 165 -16.51 7.56 12.33
N SER A 166 -15.98 7.26 13.51
CA SER A 166 -14.68 6.60 13.65
C SER A 166 -14.71 5.16 13.13
N GLU A 167 -15.80 4.42 13.36
CA GLU A 167 -16.00 3.09 12.79
C GLU A 167 -16.16 3.15 11.26
N LYS A 168 -16.89 4.14 10.74
CA LYS A 168 -17.00 4.38 9.29
C LYS A 168 -15.65 4.68 8.66
N ILE A 169 -14.86 5.59 9.24
CA ILE A 169 -13.49 5.91 8.79
C ILE A 169 -12.62 4.65 8.78
N ASN A 170 -12.68 3.82 9.82
CA ASN A 170 -11.91 2.57 9.87
C ASN A 170 -12.31 1.59 8.75
N ASN A 171 -13.62 1.45 8.47
CA ASN A 171 -14.08 0.61 7.36
C ASN A 171 -13.67 1.18 5.99
N ILE A 172 -13.68 2.50 5.82
CA ILE A 172 -13.18 3.15 4.59
C ILE A 172 -11.69 2.86 4.41
N LYS A 173 -10.87 2.89 5.48
CA LYS A 173 -9.45 2.51 5.42
C LYS A 173 -9.25 1.05 4.97
N VAL A 174 -10.08 0.13 5.47
CA VAL A 174 -10.05 -1.28 5.01
C VAL A 174 -10.39 -1.36 3.52
N MET A 175 -11.44 -0.66 3.06
CA MET A 175 -11.80 -0.61 1.64
C MET A 175 -10.72 0.00 0.76
N ARG A 176 -10.05 1.04 1.24
CA ARG A 176 -8.89 1.68 0.61
C ARG A 176 -7.79 0.66 0.38
N ASP A 177 -7.44 -0.11 1.40
CA ASP A 177 -6.38 -1.11 1.30
C ASP A 177 -6.72 -2.19 0.25
N TRP A 178 -7.98 -2.65 0.23
CA TRP A 178 -8.49 -3.55 -0.83
C TRP A 178 -8.47 -2.90 -2.23
N THR A 179 -8.75 -1.61 -2.33
CA THR A 179 -8.69 -0.86 -3.60
C THR A 179 -7.25 -0.71 -4.08
N ARG A 180 -6.28 -0.49 -3.17
CA ARG A 180 -4.84 -0.52 -3.50
C ARG A 180 -4.41 -1.89 -4.01
N LEU A 181 -4.96 -2.97 -3.43
CA LEU A 181 -4.73 -4.31 -3.97
C LEU A 181 -5.29 -4.44 -5.40
N LEU A 182 -6.49 -3.94 -5.69
CA LEU A 182 -7.05 -3.93 -7.05
C LEU A 182 -6.24 -3.08 -8.03
N LEU A 183 -5.67 -1.96 -7.61
CA LEU A 183 -4.72 -1.22 -8.44
C LEU A 183 -3.47 -2.04 -8.78
N SER A 184 -3.07 -2.93 -7.88
CA SER A 184 -1.88 -3.77 -8.10
C SER A 184 -2.12 -5.07 -8.85
N ARG A 185 -3.29 -5.68 -8.70
CA ARG A 185 -3.60 -7.04 -9.21
C ARG A 185 -4.87 -7.11 -10.04
N GLY A 186 -5.71 -6.09 -10.01
CA GLY A 186 -6.95 -6.10 -10.75
C GLY A 186 -6.76 -5.81 -12.25
N PRO A 187 -7.83 -5.97 -13.05
CA PRO A 187 -7.80 -5.72 -14.48
C PRO A 187 -7.41 -4.27 -14.81
N ARG A 188 -6.41 -4.10 -15.67
CA ARG A 188 -5.89 -2.78 -16.07
C ARG A 188 -6.93 -1.85 -16.69
N GLN A 189 -7.92 -2.40 -17.39
CA GLN A 189 -9.00 -1.63 -18.00
C GLN A 189 -9.83 -0.84 -16.96
N GLN A 190 -9.79 -1.24 -15.69
CA GLN A 190 -10.51 -0.60 -14.57
C GLN A 190 -9.61 0.27 -13.68
N GLU A 191 -8.31 0.38 -13.97
CA GLU A 191 -7.35 1.10 -13.13
C GLU A 191 -7.75 2.56 -12.87
N ALA A 192 -8.25 3.26 -13.89
CA ALA A 192 -8.75 4.63 -13.72
C ALA A 192 -9.97 4.70 -12.79
N ALA A 193 -10.87 3.70 -12.84
CA ALA A 193 -12.02 3.62 -11.95
C ALA A 193 -11.58 3.37 -10.51
N TYR A 194 -10.61 2.48 -10.28
CA TYR A 194 -10.04 2.22 -8.95
C TYR A 194 -9.35 3.46 -8.37
N LEU A 195 -8.63 4.23 -9.19
CA LEU A 195 -8.01 5.48 -8.75
C LEU A 195 -9.04 6.52 -8.29
N PHE A 196 -10.13 6.69 -9.04
CA PHE A 196 -11.20 7.59 -8.60
C PHE A 196 -11.91 7.09 -7.36
N GLN A 197 -12.17 5.78 -7.28
CA GLN A 197 -12.76 5.18 -6.09
C GLN A 197 -11.86 5.37 -4.87
N LEU A 198 -10.54 5.21 -5.01
CA LEU A 198 -9.56 5.48 -3.96
C LEU A 198 -9.66 6.94 -3.49
N ARG A 199 -9.62 7.90 -4.41
CA ARG A 199 -9.77 9.33 -4.07
C ARG A 199 -11.08 9.61 -3.34
N ASP A 200 -12.20 9.09 -3.84
CA ASP A 200 -13.53 9.31 -3.27
C ASP A 200 -13.64 8.74 -1.85
N MET A 201 -12.99 7.60 -1.58
CA MET A 201 -12.86 7.04 -0.23
C MET A 201 -12.07 7.97 0.69
N GLU A 202 -10.90 8.46 0.27
CA GLU A 202 -10.09 9.37 1.10
C GLU A 202 -10.82 10.70 1.37
N GLU A 203 -11.53 11.24 0.37
CA GLU A 203 -12.36 12.44 0.52
C GLU A 203 -13.48 12.22 1.55
N SER A 204 -14.16 11.08 1.46
CA SER A 204 -15.24 10.72 2.38
C SER A 204 -14.73 10.53 3.81
N ALA A 205 -13.59 9.86 3.99
CA ALA A 205 -12.97 9.69 5.31
C ALA A 205 -12.56 11.04 5.92
N LEU A 206 -11.96 11.93 5.12
CA LEU A 206 -11.59 13.26 5.55
C LEU A 206 -12.82 14.12 5.89
N ALA A 207 -13.89 14.03 5.11
CA ALA A 207 -15.14 14.75 5.36
C ALA A 207 -15.80 14.31 6.68
N LEU A 208 -15.83 13.01 6.96
CA LEU A 208 -16.30 12.48 8.25
C LEU A 208 -15.41 12.98 9.40
N ALA A 209 -14.09 12.89 9.24
CA ALA A 209 -13.15 13.30 10.27
C ALA A 209 -13.23 14.80 10.60
N ARG A 210 -13.58 15.66 9.64
CA ARG A 210 -13.78 17.10 9.84
C ARG A 210 -15.09 17.43 10.58
N GLN A 211 -16.11 16.58 10.45
CA GLN A 211 -17.38 16.74 11.14
C GLN A 211 -17.29 16.29 12.61
N THR A 212 -16.33 15.43 12.93
CA THR A 212 -16.09 14.93 14.28
C THR A 212 -14.88 15.56 14.95
N THR A 213 -14.83 15.50 16.28
CA THR A 213 -13.60 15.79 17.02
C THR A 213 -12.61 14.65 16.81
N THR A 214 -11.73 14.82 15.84
CA THR A 214 -10.68 13.84 15.47
C THR A 214 -9.32 14.32 16.00
N GLU A 215 -8.47 13.39 16.45
CA GLU A 215 -7.10 13.73 16.84
C GLU A 215 -6.33 14.38 15.68
N PRO A 216 -5.54 15.45 15.92
CA PRO A 216 -4.79 16.13 14.85
C PRO A 216 -3.88 15.21 14.05
N ALA A 217 -3.22 14.24 14.69
CA ALA A 217 -2.36 13.27 13.99
C ALA A 217 -3.15 12.36 13.03
N VAL A 218 -4.36 11.95 13.42
CA VAL A 218 -5.25 11.16 12.55
C VAL A 218 -5.73 12.01 11.37
N MET A 219 -6.09 13.27 11.62
CA MET A 219 -6.46 14.23 10.58
C MET A 219 -5.33 14.45 9.57
N GLN A 220 -4.10 14.67 10.04
CA GLN A 220 -2.90 14.82 9.21
C GLN A 220 -2.68 13.61 8.31
N GLY A 221 -2.82 12.39 8.86
CA GLY A 221 -2.73 11.16 8.08
C GLY A 221 -3.77 11.09 6.96
N LEU A 222 -5.04 11.44 7.24
CA LEU A 222 -6.12 11.44 6.24
C LEU A 222 -5.92 12.49 5.13
N ILE A 223 -5.45 13.70 5.48
CA ILE A 223 -5.12 14.74 4.49
C ILE A 223 -4.01 14.24 3.57
N TYR A 224 -2.96 13.62 4.13
CA TYR A 224 -1.85 13.11 3.35
C TYR A 224 -2.25 11.92 2.46
N ASP A 225 -3.05 10.98 2.98
CA ASP A 225 -3.59 9.86 2.21
C ASP A 225 -4.42 10.36 1.01
N HIS A 226 -5.26 11.39 1.21
CA HIS A 226 -5.99 12.05 0.12
C HIS A 226 -5.04 12.74 -0.89
N ALA A 227 -3.97 13.38 -0.41
CA ALA A 227 -2.94 13.96 -1.27
C ALA A 227 -2.24 12.90 -2.13
N LEU A 228 -1.96 11.70 -1.58
CA LEU A 228 -1.39 10.59 -2.32
C LEU A 228 -2.35 10.06 -3.40
N ALA A 229 -3.65 10.02 -3.14
CA ALA A 229 -4.64 9.62 -4.16
C ALA A 229 -4.64 10.58 -5.37
N GLU A 230 -4.60 11.89 -5.14
CA GLU A 230 -4.48 12.90 -6.21
C GLU A 230 -3.15 12.80 -6.96
N LEU A 231 -2.04 12.50 -6.27
CA LEU A 231 -0.75 12.23 -6.90
C LEU A 231 -0.81 10.99 -7.80
N ASN A 232 -1.40 9.88 -7.33
CA ASN A 232 -1.52 8.66 -8.13
C ASN A 232 -2.36 8.89 -9.40
N ILE A 233 -3.40 9.71 -9.31
CA ILE A 233 -4.16 10.16 -10.50
C ILE A 233 -3.26 10.95 -11.45
N ALA A 234 -2.47 11.89 -10.93
CA ALA A 234 -1.55 12.67 -11.76
C ALA A 234 -0.54 11.77 -12.48
N LEU A 235 0.09 10.82 -11.77
CA LEU A 235 1.07 9.89 -12.33
C LEU A 235 0.42 8.93 -13.35
N GLY A 236 -0.81 8.47 -13.09
CA GLY A 236 -1.58 7.65 -14.04
C GLY A 236 -1.95 8.39 -15.34
N ILE A 237 -2.11 9.72 -15.29
CA ILE A 237 -2.34 10.53 -16.50
C ILE A 237 -1.10 10.54 -17.41
N ILE A 238 0.10 10.43 -16.86
CA ILE A 238 1.36 10.58 -17.62
C ILE A 238 1.79 9.28 -18.30
N ASP A 239 1.36 8.13 -17.79
CA ASP A 239 1.75 6.79 -18.29
C ASP A 239 1.36 6.54 -19.76
N GLY A 240 0.46 7.33 -20.34
CA GLY A 240 0.10 7.25 -21.77
C GLY A 240 -0.69 5.98 -22.16
N SER A 241 -1.10 5.18 -21.18
CA SER A 241 -1.93 3.98 -21.32
C SER A 241 -3.42 4.30 -21.51
N ASP A 242 -4.25 3.27 -21.70
CA ASP A 242 -5.71 3.43 -21.74
C ASP A 242 -6.24 4.07 -20.43
N THR A 243 -5.58 3.79 -19.31
CA THR A 243 -5.83 4.43 -18.02
C THR A 243 -5.70 5.95 -18.11
N SER A 244 -4.64 6.45 -18.76
CA SER A 244 -4.43 7.89 -18.99
C SER A 244 -5.63 8.52 -19.71
N GLN A 245 -6.10 7.91 -20.81
CA GLN A 245 -7.24 8.42 -21.57
C GLN A 245 -8.52 8.50 -20.73
N GLN A 246 -8.81 7.46 -19.95
CA GLN A 246 -9.99 7.41 -19.08
C GLN A 246 -9.90 8.49 -17.97
N LEU A 247 -8.72 8.65 -17.36
CA LEU A 247 -8.47 9.69 -16.35
C LEU A 247 -8.63 11.09 -16.94
N ILE A 248 -8.09 11.35 -18.14
CA ILE A 248 -8.22 12.63 -18.84
C ILE A 248 -9.70 12.93 -19.12
N ASN A 249 -10.43 11.98 -19.70
CA ASN A 249 -11.84 12.20 -20.05
C ASN A 249 -12.67 12.55 -18.82
N ARG A 250 -12.48 11.80 -17.72
CA ARG A 250 -13.22 12.01 -16.47
C ARG A 250 -12.81 13.29 -15.74
N THR A 251 -11.53 13.66 -15.73
CA THR A 251 -11.07 14.94 -15.14
C THR A 251 -11.56 16.16 -15.92
N GLN A 252 -11.73 16.06 -17.23
CA GLN A 252 -12.29 17.13 -18.07
C GLN A 252 -13.82 17.14 -18.13
N GLY A 253 -14.50 16.18 -17.47
CA GLY A 253 -15.97 16.05 -17.56
C GLY A 253 -16.47 15.66 -18.96
N LEU A 254 -15.59 15.12 -19.81
CA LEU A 254 -15.94 14.64 -21.15
C LEU A 254 -16.51 13.21 -21.03
N GLN A 255 -17.74 13.00 -21.52
CA GLN A 255 -18.34 11.67 -21.58
C GLN A 255 -17.63 10.82 -22.64
N THR A 256 -17.23 9.60 -22.27
CA THR A 256 -16.60 8.64 -23.18
C THR A 256 -17.66 8.04 -24.12
N ASN A 257 -17.67 8.46 -25.38
CA ASN A 257 -18.27 7.64 -26.44
C ASN A 257 -17.26 6.56 -26.84
N ASN A 258 -17.45 5.33 -26.37
CA ASN A 258 -16.62 4.14 -26.61
C ASN A 258 -16.65 3.64 -28.07
N LEU A 259 -16.83 4.51 -29.06
CA LEU A 259 -17.03 4.13 -30.46
C LEU A 259 -15.73 3.99 -31.27
N ARG A 260 -14.54 4.23 -30.67
CA ARG A 260 -13.24 4.00 -31.32
C ARG A 260 -12.49 2.86 -30.65
N ALA A 261 -11.88 2.00 -31.47
CA ALA A 261 -10.98 0.97 -31.01
C ALA A 261 -9.77 1.59 -30.27
N PRO A 262 -9.30 0.98 -29.17
CA PRO A 262 -8.18 1.50 -28.39
C PRO A 262 -6.90 1.48 -29.24
N GLN A 263 -6.29 2.65 -29.42
CA GLN A 263 -4.92 2.76 -29.94
C GLN A 263 -4.02 3.17 -28.78
N ARG A 264 -2.95 2.39 -28.55
CA ARG A 264 -1.91 2.72 -27.56
C ARG A 264 -1.25 4.02 -27.99
N MET A 265 -1.39 5.08 -27.20
CA MET A 265 -0.86 6.40 -27.51
C MET A 265 0.63 6.44 -27.19
N THR A 266 1.46 6.17 -28.21
CA THR A 266 2.91 6.12 -28.04
C THR A 266 3.61 7.38 -28.54
N SER A 267 2.93 8.17 -29.37
CA SER A 267 3.46 9.41 -29.94
C SER A 267 2.53 10.60 -29.73
N VAL A 268 3.09 11.81 -29.81
CA VAL A 268 2.32 13.06 -29.83
C VAL A 268 1.32 13.08 -30.99
N GLN A 269 1.67 12.46 -32.12
CA GLN A 269 0.78 12.36 -33.29
C GLN A 269 -0.46 11.50 -33.01
N ASP A 270 -0.35 10.42 -32.22
CA ASP A 270 -1.51 9.57 -31.86
C ASP A 270 -2.49 10.33 -30.94
N ILE A 271 -1.93 11.14 -30.04
CA ILE A 271 -2.70 12.00 -29.12
C ILE A 271 -3.37 13.14 -29.90
N GLU A 272 -2.66 13.77 -30.84
CA GLU A 272 -3.22 14.80 -31.73
C GLU A 272 -4.28 14.24 -32.70
N ALA A 273 -4.12 13.00 -33.18
CA ALA A 273 -5.11 12.33 -34.02
C ALA A 273 -6.39 11.96 -33.25
N THR A 274 -6.26 11.66 -31.96
CA THR A 274 -7.41 11.26 -31.12
C THR A 274 -8.16 12.46 -30.56
N TYR A 275 -7.45 13.52 -30.15
CA TYR A 275 -8.02 14.64 -29.42
C TYR A 275 -7.85 16.02 -30.12
N GLY A 276 -7.16 16.11 -31.27
CA GLY A 276 -6.95 17.33 -32.08
C GLY A 276 -5.57 18.03 -31.92
N ALA A 277 -5.31 19.12 -32.66
CA ALA A 277 -4.01 19.83 -32.65
C ALA A 277 -3.71 20.67 -31.38
N ARG A 278 -4.45 20.48 -30.27
CA ARG A 278 -4.31 21.24 -29.00
C ARG A 278 -4.16 20.34 -27.76
N THR A 279 -3.72 19.10 -27.92
CA THR A 279 -3.97 18.02 -26.96
C THR A 279 -2.89 17.83 -25.92
N SER A 280 -1.66 18.26 -26.23
CA SER A 280 -0.64 18.55 -25.22
C SER A 280 -1.22 19.41 -24.09
N THR A 281 -2.15 20.33 -24.38
CA THR A 281 -2.79 21.19 -23.36
C THR A 281 -3.80 20.46 -22.48
N VAL A 282 -4.44 19.38 -22.93
CA VAL A 282 -5.49 18.69 -22.16
C VAL A 282 -4.86 17.73 -21.16
N VAL A 283 -3.89 16.92 -21.60
CA VAL A 283 -3.11 16.03 -20.73
C VAL A 283 -2.33 16.86 -19.72
N GLU A 284 -1.63 17.90 -20.17
CA GLU A 284 -0.88 18.82 -19.29
C GLU A 284 -1.80 19.51 -18.29
N ARG A 285 -2.99 19.97 -18.70
CA ARG A 285 -3.95 20.60 -17.78
C ARG A 285 -4.47 19.59 -16.77
N ALA A 286 -4.91 18.41 -17.18
CA ALA A 286 -5.42 17.38 -16.29
C ALA A 286 -4.36 16.98 -15.25
N HIS A 287 -3.13 16.71 -15.71
CA HIS A 287 -1.99 16.43 -14.86
C HIS A 287 -1.69 17.59 -13.90
N ARG A 288 -1.59 18.83 -14.41
CA ARG A 288 -1.31 20.02 -13.60
C ARG A 288 -2.41 20.25 -12.58
N THR A 289 -3.68 20.03 -12.92
CA THR A 289 -4.80 20.12 -11.99
C THR A 289 -4.68 19.10 -10.86
N ALA A 290 -4.43 17.84 -11.15
CA ALA A 290 -4.24 16.79 -10.13
C ALA A 290 -3.02 17.09 -9.23
N MET A 291 -1.88 17.47 -9.82
CA MET A 291 -0.69 17.87 -9.05
C MET A 291 -0.92 19.12 -8.19
N MET A 292 -1.71 20.09 -8.67
CA MET A 292 -2.07 21.26 -7.88
C MET A 292 -2.95 20.90 -6.69
N ARG A 293 -3.90 19.97 -6.85
CA ARG A 293 -4.72 19.47 -5.73
C ARG A 293 -3.85 18.76 -4.70
N HIS A 294 -2.99 17.84 -5.15
CA HIS A 294 -2.01 17.18 -4.30
C HIS A 294 -1.18 18.22 -3.50
N PHE A 295 -0.61 19.22 -4.17
CA PHE A 295 0.18 20.27 -3.50
C PHE A 295 -0.64 21.08 -2.49
N VAL A 296 -1.88 21.45 -2.82
CA VAL A 296 -2.78 22.19 -1.92
C VAL A 296 -3.09 21.39 -0.66
N LEU A 297 -3.29 20.07 -0.77
CA LEU A 297 -3.54 19.19 0.37
C LEU A 297 -2.31 19.05 1.26
N ILE A 298 -1.11 18.93 0.67
CA ILE A 298 0.13 18.96 1.47
C ILE A 298 0.24 20.29 2.22
N LYS A 299 -0.07 21.41 1.57
CA LYS A 299 -0.06 22.72 2.21
C LYS A 299 -1.12 22.85 3.32
N GLU A 300 -2.27 22.20 3.17
CA GLU A 300 -3.34 22.22 4.17
C GLU A 300 -2.89 21.65 5.53
N LEU A 301 -1.93 20.72 5.53
CA LEU A 301 -1.34 20.15 6.76
C LEU A 301 -0.80 21.23 7.71
N GLU A 302 -0.33 22.36 7.18
CA GLU A 302 0.13 23.51 7.98
C GLU A 302 -0.88 23.92 9.06
N SER A 303 -2.16 24.02 8.68
CA SER A 303 -3.24 24.41 9.59
C SER A 303 -3.49 23.41 10.72
N THR A 304 -3.22 22.12 10.45
CA THR A 304 -3.39 21.04 11.42
C THR A 304 -2.18 20.81 12.31
N LEU A 305 -1.02 21.37 11.95
CA LEU A 305 0.21 21.32 12.75
C LEU A 305 0.28 22.48 13.75
N LEU A 306 -0.40 23.59 13.48
CA LEU A 306 -0.53 24.72 14.41
C LEU A 306 -1.40 24.35 15.62
N PRO A 307 -0.93 24.57 16.86
CA PRO A 307 -1.76 24.45 18.05
C PRO A 307 -2.96 25.41 17.99
N PRO A 308 -4.15 25.03 18.52
CA PRO A 308 -5.34 25.87 18.49
C PRO A 308 -5.18 27.25 19.15
N THR A 309 -4.26 27.38 20.11
CA THR A 309 -3.97 28.64 20.83
C THR A 309 -3.21 29.65 19.98
N ASP A 310 -2.54 29.20 18.92
CA ASP A 310 -1.60 30.02 18.14
C ASP A 310 -2.14 30.29 16.72
N GLN A 311 -3.32 29.77 16.36
CA GLN A 311 -3.95 29.97 15.04
C GLN A 311 -4.27 31.45 14.74
N GLU A 312 -4.38 32.30 15.77
CA GLU A 312 -4.62 33.75 15.61
C GLU A 312 -3.34 34.61 15.70
N ALA A 313 -2.17 34.05 16.04
CA ALA A 313 -0.96 34.86 16.32
C ALA A 313 0.42 34.28 15.92
N GLY A 314 0.54 32.99 15.59
CA GLY A 314 1.85 32.32 15.38
C GLY A 314 2.07 31.78 13.97
N ASP A 315 3.29 31.97 13.45
CA ASP A 315 3.81 31.27 12.27
C ASP A 315 4.27 29.86 12.72
N LEU A 316 3.94 28.80 11.98
CA LEU A 316 4.31 27.40 12.32
C LEU A 316 5.83 27.28 12.51
N THR A 317 6.60 28.06 11.75
CA THR A 317 8.06 28.13 11.86
C THR A 317 8.54 28.52 13.27
N SER A 318 7.77 29.36 13.96
CA SER A 318 8.10 29.87 15.29
C SER A 318 7.59 28.99 16.42
N THR A 319 6.45 28.34 16.24
CA THR A 319 5.84 27.47 17.27
C THR A 319 6.47 26.08 17.29
N ASP A 320 6.67 25.49 16.12
CA ASP A 320 7.22 24.13 15.97
C ASP A 320 8.12 24.06 14.73
N PRO A 321 9.39 24.52 14.85
CA PRO A 321 10.31 24.58 13.72
C PRO A 321 10.59 23.19 13.11
N GLU A 322 10.52 22.11 13.89
CA GLU A 322 10.69 20.76 13.35
C GLU A 322 9.51 20.33 12.47
N ALA A 323 8.28 20.53 12.93
CA ALA A 323 7.10 20.23 12.13
C ALA A 323 7.03 21.11 10.86
N ALA A 324 7.42 22.38 10.97
CA ALA A 324 7.57 23.27 9.83
C ALA A 324 8.63 22.74 8.84
N ALA A 325 9.77 22.25 9.33
CA ALA A 325 10.82 21.66 8.50
C ALA A 325 10.33 20.42 7.75
N MET A 326 9.62 19.52 8.44
CA MET A 326 9.01 18.34 7.82
C MET A 326 8.03 18.72 6.73
N LEU A 327 7.14 19.69 6.98
CA LEU A 327 6.21 20.19 5.96
C LEU A 327 6.93 20.75 4.73
N GLN A 328 8.00 21.53 4.92
CA GLN A 328 8.83 22.03 3.82
C GLN A 328 9.46 20.89 3.02
N LEU A 329 9.91 19.79 3.65
CA LEU A 329 10.37 18.61 2.93
C LEU A 329 9.28 17.99 2.03
N TYR A 330 8.07 17.79 2.56
CA TYR A 330 6.95 17.22 1.78
C TYR A 330 6.53 18.15 0.62
N LEU A 331 6.54 19.47 0.83
CA LEU A 331 6.30 20.44 -0.24
C LEU A 331 7.42 20.40 -1.30
N GLY A 332 8.67 20.28 -0.88
CA GLY A 332 9.83 20.11 -1.76
C GLY A 332 9.70 18.85 -2.62
N ASP A 333 9.32 17.73 -2.04
CA ASP A 333 9.08 16.48 -2.76
C ASP A 333 7.93 16.58 -3.75
N SER A 334 6.82 17.21 -3.35
CA SER A 334 5.66 17.47 -4.22
C SER A 334 6.07 18.28 -5.45
N VAL A 335 6.89 19.32 -5.25
CA VAL A 335 7.43 20.17 -6.32
C VAL A 335 8.42 19.39 -7.19
N LEU A 336 9.27 18.56 -6.60
CA LEU A 336 10.22 17.71 -7.32
C LEU A 336 9.46 16.73 -8.22
N LEU A 337 8.51 15.98 -7.66
CA LEU A 337 7.64 15.07 -8.42
C LEU A 337 6.97 15.80 -9.58
N ARG A 338 6.39 16.99 -9.32
CA ARG A 338 5.77 17.78 -10.39
C ARG A 338 6.76 18.10 -11.51
N GLN A 339 7.96 18.59 -11.19
CA GLN A 339 8.97 18.95 -12.19
C GLN A 339 9.50 17.76 -12.98
N GLN A 340 9.59 16.59 -12.34
CA GLN A 340 10.14 15.39 -12.97
C GLN A 340 9.13 14.70 -13.87
N TYR A 341 7.85 14.78 -13.53
CA TYR A 341 6.76 14.15 -14.27
C TYR A 341 5.98 15.11 -15.19
N GLU A 342 6.26 16.43 -15.15
CA GLU A 342 5.66 17.39 -16.08
C GLU A 342 6.02 17.06 -17.53
N LEU A 343 4.97 16.84 -18.35
CA LEU A 343 5.11 16.56 -19.78
C LEU A 343 5.76 17.74 -20.49
N ARG A 344 6.89 17.48 -21.16
CA ARG A 344 7.49 18.47 -22.07
C ARG A 344 6.82 18.35 -23.44
N ILE A 345 6.61 19.49 -24.08
CA ILE A 345 6.12 19.53 -25.46
C ILE A 345 7.05 18.68 -26.34
N GLY A 346 6.53 17.61 -26.94
CA GLY A 346 7.28 16.73 -27.83
C GLY A 346 7.94 15.49 -27.19
N ALA A 347 7.89 15.32 -25.87
CA ALA A 347 8.47 14.16 -25.17
C ALA A 347 7.44 13.52 -24.22
N MET A 348 7.02 12.29 -24.54
CA MET A 348 6.31 11.42 -23.59
C MET A 348 7.31 10.90 -22.53
N ALA A 349 6.81 10.31 -21.45
CA ALA A 349 7.61 9.77 -20.34
C ALA A 349 8.65 8.74 -20.84
N GLY A 350 9.85 9.21 -21.15
CA GLY A 350 11.03 8.39 -21.40
C GLY A 350 11.85 8.18 -20.12
N PRO A 351 13.00 7.48 -20.19
CA PRO A 351 13.89 7.34 -19.04
C PRO A 351 14.51 8.67 -18.58
N ASP A 352 14.65 9.64 -19.48
CA ASP A 352 15.12 11.00 -19.19
C ASP A 352 13.92 11.96 -19.09
N ARG A 353 13.26 12.02 -17.92
CA ARG A 353 12.12 12.92 -17.68
C ARG A 353 12.58 14.21 -17.01
N GLY A 354 11.77 15.26 -17.11
CA GLY A 354 11.96 16.44 -16.27
C GLY A 354 13.28 17.18 -16.43
N GLN A 355 13.64 17.95 -15.39
CA GLN A 355 14.84 18.77 -15.34
C GLN A 355 16.02 18.00 -14.74
N SER A 356 17.23 18.26 -15.22
CA SER A 356 18.48 17.69 -14.68
C SER A 356 18.88 18.24 -13.30
N SER A 357 18.11 19.20 -12.77
CA SER A 357 18.31 19.81 -11.45
C SER A 357 17.05 19.69 -10.59
N THR A 358 17.17 19.97 -9.30
CA THR A 358 16.02 20.06 -8.37
C THR A 358 15.11 21.27 -8.62
N GLY A 359 15.48 22.19 -9.51
CA GLY A 359 14.71 23.40 -9.80
C GLY A 359 14.25 24.14 -8.54
N SER A 360 12.98 24.53 -8.52
CA SER A 360 12.34 25.16 -7.37
C SER A 360 12.12 24.26 -6.14
N ALA A 361 12.34 22.94 -6.22
CA ALA A 361 12.29 22.10 -5.01
C ALA A 361 13.46 22.41 -4.06
N HIS A 362 14.57 22.92 -4.62
CA HIS A 362 15.76 23.29 -3.86
C HIS A 362 15.48 24.25 -2.71
N SER A 363 14.68 25.30 -2.95
CA SER A 363 14.38 26.30 -1.92
C SER A 363 13.62 25.70 -0.74
N TYR A 364 12.73 24.74 -0.99
CA TYR A 364 12.01 24.04 0.06
C TYR A 364 12.96 23.18 0.91
N TYR A 365 13.91 22.46 0.28
CA TYR A 365 14.90 21.69 1.00
C TYR A 365 15.87 22.56 1.82
N GLN A 366 16.22 23.75 1.32
CA GLN A 366 17.01 24.73 2.08
C GLN A 366 16.23 25.29 3.27
N SER A 367 14.98 25.70 3.06
CA SER A 367 14.12 26.18 4.15
C SER A 367 13.90 25.11 5.21
N ALA A 368 13.67 23.85 4.80
CA ALA A 368 13.56 22.73 5.73
C ALA A 368 14.84 22.57 6.55
N TRP A 369 16.01 22.65 5.91
CA TRP A 369 17.29 22.54 6.59
C TRP A 369 17.48 23.63 7.65
N GLU A 370 17.21 24.88 7.31
CA GLU A 370 17.29 26.02 8.24
C GLU A 370 16.35 25.83 9.44
N LEU A 371 15.13 25.34 9.21
CA LEU A 371 14.16 25.06 10.25
C LEU A 371 14.59 23.90 11.16
N PHE A 372 15.20 22.83 10.63
CA PHE A 372 15.77 21.79 11.49
C PHE A 372 16.90 22.31 12.37
N LEU A 373 17.77 23.18 11.85
CA LEU A 373 18.81 23.82 12.67
C LEU A 373 18.18 24.67 13.79
N GLN A 374 17.11 25.40 13.49
CA GLN A 374 16.34 26.16 14.48
C GLN A 374 15.67 25.24 15.53
N ALA A 375 15.23 24.05 15.13
CA ALA A 375 14.68 23.03 16.01
C ALA A 375 15.73 22.36 16.92
N GLY A 376 17.03 22.68 16.75
CA GLY A 376 18.11 22.20 17.61
C GLY A 376 18.90 21.00 17.06
N TYR A 377 18.63 20.57 15.82
CA TYR A 377 19.46 19.55 15.18
C TYR A 377 20.80 20.13 14.74
N SER A 378 21.88 19.35 14.89
CA SER A 378 23.20 19.74 14.35
C SER A 378 23.31 19.43 12.86
N SER A 379 24.14 20.19 12.14
CA SER A 379 24.41 19.92 10.71
C SER A 379 24.99 18.52 10.49
N GLU A 380 25.76 17.97 11.42
CA GLU A 380 26.29 16.61 11.34
C GLU A 380 25.16 15.56 11.42
N GLN A 381 24.24 15.71 12.38
CA GLN A 381 23.07 14.83 12.50
C GLN A 381 22.20 14.87 11.23
N LEU A 382 21.93 16.07 10.71
CA LEU A 382 21.12 16.24 9.51
C LEU A 382 21.82 15.70 8.25
N ASN A 383 23.12 15.91 8.11
CA ASN A 383 23.90 15.37 6.98
C ASN A 383 23.95 13.84 7.03
N ALA A 384 24.06 13.26 8.23
CA ALA A 384 23.95 11.81 8.40
C ALA A 384 22.55 11.32 8.02
N ARG A 385 21.50 11.99 8.50
CA ARG A 385 20.10 11.62 8.26
C ARG A 385 19.71 11.67 6.79
N PHE A 386 20.06 12.74 6.09
CA PHE A 386 19.70 12.95 4.68
C PHE A 386 20.78 12.45 3.70
N SER A 387 21.78 11.71 4.19
CA SER A 387 22.75 11.03 3.31
C SER A 387 22.09 9.91 2.48
N CYS A 388 21.03 9.29 3.01
CA CYS A 388 20.23 8.30 2.31
C CYS A 388 19.20 8.97 1.39
N PRO A 389 19.19 8.67 0.09
CA PRO A 389 18.08 9.01 -0.79
C PRO A 389 16.79 8.31 -0.34
N ALA A 390 15.65 9.00 -0.43
CA ALA A 390 14.36 8.43 -0.06
C ALA A 390 13.50 8.18 -1.30
N LEU A 391 12.91 7.00 -1.45
CA LEU A 391 11.99 6.72 -2.55
C LEU A 391 10.69 7.54 -2.36
N LEU A 392 10.24 8.23 -3.41
CA LEU A 392 9.05 9.09 -3.40
C LEU A 392 7.87 8.47 -4.20
N PRO A 393 6.61 8.78 -3.81
CA PRO A 393 6.24 9.48 -2.58
C PRO A 393 6.50 8.62 -1.33
N LEU A 394 6.57 9.27 -0.16
CA LEU A 394 6.62 8.56 1.12
C LEU A 394 5.26 7.90 1.40
N PRO A 395 5.24 6.71 2.03
CA PRO A 395 4.00 5.95 2.22
C PRO A 395 3.10 6.54 3.32
N THR A 396 3.67 7.26 4.29
CA THR A 396 2.97 7.84 5.43
C THR A 396 3.52 9.23 5.74
N PHE A 397 2.67 10.07 6.32
CA PHE A 397 3.07 11.36 6.84
C PHE A 397 3.70 11.23 8.22
N SER A 398 4.79 11.94 8.46
CA SER A 398 5.32 12.20 9.79
C SER A 398 5.55 13.70 9.97
N SER A 399 5.08 14.22 11.10
CA SER A 399 5.33 15.60 11.53
C SER A 399 6.67 15.76 12.26
N ARG A 400 7.39 14.66 12.51
CA ARG A 400 8.65 14.64 13.25
C ARG A 400 9.73 13.90 12.47
N LEU A 401 10.98 14.24 12.72
CA LEU A 401 12.09 13.48 12.16
C LEU A 401 12.21 12.15 12.93
N GLU A 402 11.85 11.04 12.30
CA GLU A 402 11.94 9.73 12.95
C GLU A 402 13.41 9.29 13.09
N ASP A 403 13.76 8.79 14.29
CA ASP A 403 15.12 8.35 14.65
C ASP A 403 15.52 6.98 14.08
N SER A 404 14.58 6.15 13.63
CA SER A 404 14.81 4.70 13.47
C SER A 404 14.31 4.05 12.17
N SER A 405 14.17 4.77 11.05
CA SER A 405 13.74 4.15 9.79
C SER A 405 14.92 3.73 8.90
N ASN A 406 14.92 2.46 8.49
CA ASN A 406 15.83 1.87 7.50
C ASN A 406 15.69 2.56 6.13
N ASP A 407 16.23 3.76 5.95
CA ASP A 407 16.14 4.46 4.67
C ASP A 407 17.14 3.90 3.66
N CYS A 408 18.35 3.57 4.13
CA CYS A 408 19.36 2.86 3.35
C CYS A 408 20.48 2.32 4.26
N GLU A 409 21.19 1.28 3.81
CA GLU A 409 22.42 0.82 4.45
C GLU A 409 23.64 1.30 3.65
N ILE A 410 24.56 2.02 4.29
CA ILE A 410 25.83 2.43 3.68
C ILE A 410 26.86 1.34 3.96
N VAL A 411 27.16 0.53 2.94
CA VAL A 411 28.09 -0.60 3.03
C VAL A 411 29.51 -0.15 2.70
N ALA A 412 30.50 -0.92 3.15
CA ALA A 412 31.92 -0.72 2.86
C ALA A 412 32.16 -0.42 1.37
N GLY A 413 32.93 0.65 1.09
CA GLY A 413 33.17 1.12 -0.28
C GLY A 413 32.18 2.19 -0.77
N ASN A 414 31.42 2.83 0.12
CA ASN A 414 30.48 3.91 -0.20
C ASN A 414 29.35 3.46 -1.14
N ARG A 415 28.97 2.18 -1.03
CA ARG A 415 27.80 1.61 -1.72
C ARG A 415 26.56 1.87 -0.85
N VAL A 416 25.50 2.34 -1.47
CA VAL A 416 24.23 2.65 -0.79
C VAL A 416 23.22 1.57 -1.14
N GLU A 417 22.81 0.74 -0.18
CA GLU A 417 21.79 -0.28 -0.37
C GLU A 417 20.42 0.26 0.06
N LEU A 418 19.50 0.35 -0.91
CA LEU A 418 18.15 0.84 -0.72
C LEU A 418 17.17 -0.32 -0.46
N PRO A 419 16.10 -0.09 0.31
CA PRO A 419 15.09 -1.10 0.57
C PRO A 419 14.51 -1.69 -0.71
N ALA A 420 14.31 -3.00 -0.71
CA ALA A 420 13.66 -3.66 -1.82
C ALA A 420 12.22 -3.15 -2.00
N THR A 421 11.78 -2.97 -3.23
CA THR A 421 10.43 -2.47 -3.53
C THR A 421 9.74 -3.38 -4.54
N ALA A 422 8.44 -3.61 -4.31
CA ALA A 422 7.58 -4.30 -5.24
C ALA A 422 6.75 -3.29 -6.04
N LEU A 423 6.81 -3.41 -7.36
CA LEU A 423 6.14 -2.58 -8.36
C LEU A 423 5.25 -3.46 -9.22
N VAL A 424 4.24 -2.85 -9.83
CA VAL A 424 3.39 -3.53 -10.82
C VAL A 424 3.98 -3.24 -12.19
N GLN A 425 4.16 -4.28 -13.02
CA GLN A 425 4.67 -4.08 -14.38
C GLN A 425 3.72 -3.21 -15.20
N ASP A 426 4.22 -2.15 -15.84
CA ASP A 426 3.42 -1.14 -16.56
C ASP A 426 2.41 -0.44 -15.62
N GLY A 427 2.72 -0.37 -14.33
CA GLY A 427 1.92 0.24 -13.26
C GLY A 427 2.01 1.75 -13.20
N ILE A 428 1.16 2.36 -12.38
CA ILE A 428 1.28 3.78 -12.04
C ILE A 428 2.67 4.01 -11.42
N PRO A 429 3.46 4.97 -11.95
CA PRO A 429 4.78 5.28 -11.41
C PRO A 429 4.74 5.55 -9.90
N GLY A 430 5.70 5.00 -9.15
CA GLY A 430 5.79 5.20 -7.69
C GLY A 430 4.72 4.50 -6.85
N LEU A 431 3.69 3.88 -7.45
CA LEU A 431 2.69 3.11 -6.72
C LEU A 431 3.29 1.77 -6.31
N ARG A 432 3.57 1.63 -5.01
CA ARG A 432 4.18 0.42 -4.44
C ARG A 432 3.12 -0.61 -4.13
N TYR A 433 3.45 -1.87 -4.37
CA TYR A 433 2.67 -2.97 -3.83
C TYR A 433 2.84 -3.02 -2.31
N GLN A 434 1.72 -2.93 -1.59
CA GLN A 434 1.65 -3.16 -0.15
C GLN A 434 0.80 -4.42 0.07
N ALA A 435 1.37 -5.41 0.75
CA ALA A 435 0.60 -6.58 1.14
C ALA A 435 -0.50 -6.16 2.13
N MET A 436 -1.68 -6.77 2.03
CA MET A 436 -2.79 -6.52 2.95
C MET A 436 -2.40 -6.97 4.36
N PRO A 437 -2.40 -6.07 5.37
CA PRO A 437 -2.10 -6.44 6.74
C PRO A 437 -3.04 -7.55 7.24
N GLY A 438 -2.49 -8.60 7.84
CA GLY A 438 -3.27 -9.67 8.47
C GLY A 438 -3.96 -10.66 7.52
N ASN A 439 -3.77 -10.57 6.19
CA ASN A 439 -4.35 -11.53 5.26
C ASN A 439 -3.38 -12.65 4.87
N SER A 440 -3.42 -13.77 5.59
CA SER A 440 -2.55 -14.94 5.34
C SER A 440 -2.89 -15.70 4.05
N LEU A 441 -4.02 -15.42 3.41
CA LEU A 441 -4.46 -16.11 2.19
C LEU A 441 -3.76 -15.59 0.92
N MET A 442 -2.98 -14.52 1.04
CA MET A 442 -2.24 -13.91 -0.06
C MET A 442 -0.75 -14.26 0.03
N SER A 443 -0.38 -15.47 -0.38
CA SER A 443 1.03 -15.88 -0.47
C SER A 443 1.68 -15.37 -1.77
N GLN A 444 2.87 -14.78 -1.63
CA GLN A 444 3.89 -14.43 -2.64
C GLN A 444 3.39 -14.23 -4.07
N ALA A 445 3.34 -12.97 -4.48
CA ALA A 445 3.18 -12.59 -5.86
C ALA A 445 4.19 -13.31 -6.76
N ALA A 446 3.71 -14.13 -7.71
CA ALA A 446 4.53 -14.51 -8.85
C ALA A 446 4.96 -13.22 -9.56
N GLY A 447 6.23 -13.12 -9.87
CA GLY A 447 6.83 -11.94 -10.46
C GLY A 447 8.30 -12.21 -10.75
N ILE A 448 8.95 -11.19 -11.28
CA ILE A 448 10.40 -11.21 -11.46
C ILE A 448 11.06 -10.41 -10.34
N SER A 449 12.28 -10.76 -9.99
CA SER A 449 13.15 -9.91 -9.18
C SER A 449 14.35 -9.46 -10.01
N ALA A 450 14.85 -8.26 -9.78
CA ALA A 450 16.09 -7.78 -10.36
C ALA A 450 16.86 -6.95 -9.34
N THR A 451 18.13 -7.28 -9.13
CA THR A 451 19.05 -6.44 -8.35
C THR A 451 19.78 -5.51 -9.31
N ILE A 452 19.69 -4.21 -9.06
CA ILE A 452 20.17 -3.17 -9.98
C ILE A 452 21.15 -2.28 -9.23
N ASN A 453 22.25 -1.92 -9.91
CA ASN A 453 23.18 -0.90 -9.47
C ASN A 453 23.05 0.34 -10.34
N PHE A 454 23.01 1.53 -9.75
CA PHE A 454 22.72 2.78 -10.44
C PHE A 454 23.25 3.99 -9.67
N ASN A 455 23.18 5.16 -10.29
CA ASN A 455 23.44 6.45 -9.64
C ASN A 455 22.12 7.19 -9.50
N ILE A 456 21.97 7.98 -8.44
CA ILE A 456 20.85 8.90 -8.27
C ILE A 456 21.36 10.31 -8.53
N GLY A 457 20.79 10.97 -9.55
CA GLY A 457 21.13 12.35 -9.89
C GLY A 457 20.67 13.34 -8.82
N VAL A 458 21.13 14.59 -8.93
CA VAL A 458 20.64 15.67 -8.04
C VAL A 458 19.15 15.93 -8.22
N ASN A 459 18.58 15.58 -9.38
CA ASN A 459 17.15 15.63 -9.65
C ASN A 459 16.38 14.39 -9.12
N GLY A 460 17.08 13.47 -8.44
CA GLY A 460 16.48 12.27 -7.85
C GLY A 460 16.13 11.16 -8.83
N GLN A 461 16.56 11.24 -10.09
CA GLN A 461 16.33 10.18 -11.08
C GLN A 461 17.47 9.16 -11.10
N ALA A 462 17.13 7.92 -11.45
CA ALA A 462 18.09 6.85 -11.64
C ALA A 462 18.83 7.01 -12.99
N ALA A 463 20.16 7.01 -12.94
CA ALA A 463 21.06 7.09 -14.09
C ALA A 463 22.11 5.98 -14.03
N ARG A 464 22.78 5.71 -15.17
CA ARG A 464 23.85 4.70 -15.27
C ARG A 464 23.43 3.33 -14.69
N THR A 465 22.23 2.87 -15.05
CA THR A 465 21.63 1.65 -14.53
C THR A 465 22.33 0.40 -15.09
N ARG A 466 22.65 -0.56 -14.21
CA ARG A 466 23.22 -1.86 -14.54
C ARG A 466 22.54 -2.95 -13.73
N VAL A 467 21.89 -3.89 -14.42
CA VAL A 467 21.26 -5.05 -13.77
C VAL A 467 22.34 -6.07 -13.41
N MET A 468 22.49 -6.34 -12.12
CA MET A 468 23.48 -7.27 -11.58
C MET A 468 22.98 -8.71 -11.69
N SER A 469 21.76 -8.97 -11.20
CA SER A 469 21.09 -10.27 -11.22
C SER A 469 19.60 -10.09 -11.48
N ALA A 470 18.96 -11.15 -11.98
CA ALA A 470 17.52 -11.22 -12.12
C ALA A 470 17.02 -12.65 -11.93
N GLU A 471 15.79 -12.81 -11.43
CA GLU A 471 15.11 -14.10 -11.30
C GLU A 471 13.73 -14.01 -11.97
N PRO A 472 13.41 -14.88 -12.95
CA PRO A 472 14.33 -15.82 -13.61
C PRO A 472 15.41 -15.07 -14.41
N ASP A 473 16.62 -15.64 -14.50
CA ASP A 473 17.74 -15.00 -15.23
C ASP A 473 17.47 -15.02 -16.75
N SER A 474 16.83 -13.97 -17.22
CA SER A 474 16.38 -13.81 -18.59
C SER A 474 16.51 -12.36 -19.02
N THR A 475 16.70 -12.13 -20.32
CA THR A 475 16.75 -10.78 -20.89
C THR A 475 15.48 -9.99 -20.59
N SER A 476 14.31 -10.64 -20.64
CA SER A 476 13.03 -10.00 -20.32
C SER A 476 12.93 -9.59 -18.84
N ALA A 477 13.37 -10.43 -17.89
CA ALA A 477 13.40 -10.07 -16.48
C ALA A 477 14.35 -8.89 -16.20
N ARG A 478 15.53 -8.90 -16.83
CA ARG A 478 16.51 -7.81 -16.72
C ARG A 478 15.96 -6.50 -17.26
N ILE A 479 15.32 -6.51 -18.43
CA ILE A 479 14.69 -5.32 -19.03
C ILE A 479 13.57 -4.80 -18.12
N ARG A 480 12.64 -5.66 -17.71
CA ARG A 480 11.52 -5.26 -16.86
C ARG A 480 11.96 -4.70 -15.50
N GLY A 481 13.00 -5.27 -14.88
CA GLY A 481 13.57 -4.73 -13.65
C GLY A 481 14.18 -3.34 -13.86
N ARG A 482 14.95 -3.15 -14.93
CA ARG A 482 15.53 -1.85 -15.29
C ARG A 482 14.45 -0.81 -15.57
N ASP A 483 13.44 -1.16 -16.36
CA ASP A 483 12.38 -0.23 -16.75
C ASP A 483 11.54 0.17 -15.52
N GLY A 484 11.23 -0.77 -14.62
CA GLY A 484 10.58 -0.47 -13.34
C GLY A 484 11.38 0.48 -12.44
N LEU A 485 12.72 0.42 -12.45
CA LEU A 485 13.56 1.40 -11.75
C LEU A 485 13.48 2.79 -12.38
N HIS A 486 13.36 2.89 -13.70
CA HIS A 486 13.26 4.18 -14.41
C HIS A 486 11.93 4.90 -14.15
N ASP A 487 10.90 4.21 -13.66
CA ASP A 487 9.62 4.79 -13.23
C ASP A 487 9.65 5.35 -11.81
N LEU A 488 10.73 5.13 -11.05
CA LEU A 488 10.87 5.59 -9.68
C LEU A 488 11.50 6.98 -9.61
N GLN A 489 11.03 7.74 -8.62
CA GLN A 489 11.59 9.05 -8.27
C GLN A 489 12.10 9.01 -6.84
N PHE A 490 13.30 9.52 -6.62
CA PHE A 490 13.89 9.64 -5.29
C PHE A 490 13.95 11.10 -4.86
N ARG A 491 13.83 11.35 -3.55
CA ARG A 491 14.41 12.54 -2.92
C ARG A 491 15.93 12.31 -2.95
N PRO A 492 16.71 13.18 -3.60
CA PRO A 492 18.16 13.05 -3.61
C PRO A 492 18.69 13.16 -2.17
N ALA A 493 19.88 12.60 -1.93
CA ALA A 493 20.60 12.86 -0.70
C ALA A 493 20.80 14.38 -0.54
N LEU A 494 20.72 14.89 0.69
CA LEU A 494 20.91 16.31 0.99
C LEU A 494 22.18 16.49 1.81
N ARG A 495 22.99 17.48 1.42
CA ARG A 495 24.13 17.97 2.19
C ARG A 495 23.99 19.45 2.41
N ASP A 496 23.93 19.89 3.66
CA ASP A 496 23.75 21.29 4.03
C ASP A 496 22.54 21.93 3.33
N GLY A 497 21.42 21.17 3.27
CA GLY A 497 20.18 21.58 2.61
C GLY A 497 20.22 21.55 1.07
N LYS A 498 21.32 21.10 0.46
CA LYS A 498 21.48 21.04 -1.00
C LYS A 498 21.46 19.60 -1.49
N ALA A 499 20.75 19.36 -2.59
CA ALA A 499 20.75 18.05 -3.23
C ALA A 499 22.13 17.68 -3.78
N VAL A 500 22.56 16.46 -3.48
CA VAL A 500 23.81 15.86 -3.97
C VAL A 500 23.53 14.54 -4.66
N SER A 501 24.30 14.22 -5.70
CA SER A 501 24.20 12.95 -6.40
C SER A 501 24.70 11.81 -5.52
N THR A 502 24.03 10.66 -5.59
CA THR A 502 24.47 9.42 -4.93
C THR A 502 25.03 8.48 -5.98
N GLU A 503 26.24 7.98 -5.76
CA GLU A 503 26.88 6.99 -6.64
C GLU A 503 26.78 5.60 -6.05
N ASN A 504 26.77 4.57 -6.90
CA ASN A 504 26.75 3.16 -6.48
C ASN A 504 25.58 2.81 -5.54
N ALA A 505 24.40 3.32 -5.86
CA ALA A 505 23.16 2.89 -5.23
C ALA A 505 22.76 1.51 -5.76
N SER A 506 22.27 0.65 -4.88
CA SER A 506 21.81 -0.69 -5.23
C SER A 506 20.45 -0.96 -4.63
N MET A 507 19.56 -1.57 -5.42
CA MET A 507 18.18 -1.84 -5.02
C MET A 507 17.70 -3.14 -5.67
N THR A 508 16.88 -3.90 -4.94
CA THR A 508 16.13 -5.02 -5.50
C THR A 508 14.72 -4.57 -5.85
N VAL A 509 14.34 -4.73 -7.11
CA VAL A 509 13.00 -4.43 -7.61
C VAL A 509 12.28 -5.75 -7.89
N PHE A 510 11.09 -5.91 -7.31
CA PHE A 510 10.17 -7.00 -7.65
C PHE A 510 9.11 -6.46 -8.60
N CYS A 511 9.06 -6.95 -9.83
CA CYS A 511 7.99 -6.57 -10.76
C CYS A 511 6.92 -7.66 -10.76
N LEU A 512 5.75 -7.30 -10.26
CA LEU A 512 4.57 -8.16 -10.20
C LEU A 512 3.84 -8.14 -11.53
N GLU A 513 3.32 -9.29 -11.94
CA GLU A 513 2.44 -9.35 -13.10
C GLU A 513 1.07 -8.75 -12.73
N PRO A 514 0.47 -7.94 -13.63
CA PRO A 514 -0.91 -7.52 -13.47
C PRO A 514 -1.83 -8.74 -13.56
N GLY A 515 -2.99 -8.70 -12.90
CA GLY A 515 -3.97 -9.80 -12.91
C GLY A 515 -5.19 -9.56 -13.78
#